data_AF-A0A2E7R8R0-F1
#
_entry.id   AF-A0A2E7R8R0-F1
#
_cell.length_a   1.000
_cell.length_b   1.000
_cell.length_c   1.000
_cell.angle_alpha   90.00
_cell.angle_beta   90.00
_cell.angle_gamma   90.00
#
_symmetry.space_group_name_H-M   'P 1'
#
loop_
_entity.id
_entity.type
_entity.pdbx_description
1 polymer ?
#
loop_
_entity_poly.entity_id
_entity_poly.type
_entity_poly.pdbx_seq_one_letter_code
_entity_poly.pdbx_strand_id
1 'polypeptide(L)'
;MVLDFKGHKMSQMLKKFGKLNQALWMFAEFGLLLVLVCILIFLVLGQQSGAFIMSVMENIFTVTGKVDAANLIGISILIALIYALKARLEW
;
A
#
# COMPACT_ATOMS: atom_id res chain seq x y z
N MET A 1 -7.04 31.80 32.68
CA MET A 1 -8.03 30.70 32.71
C MET A 1 -8.67 30.41 31.35
N VAL A 2 -8.91 31.39 30.47
CA VAL A 2 -9.54 31.18 29.14
C VAL A 2 -8.62 30.52 28.09
N LEU A 3 -7.30 30.66 28.21
CA LEU A 3 -6.33 30.07 27.26
C LEU A 3 -6.23 28.54 27.37
N ASP A 4 -6.46 27.98 28.56
CA ASP A 4 -6.34 26.54 28.85
C ASP A 4 -7.48 25.73 28.20
N PHE A 5 -8.70 26.27 28.19
CA PHE A 5 -9.88 25.62 27.59
C PHE A 5 -9.75 25.43 26.08
N LYS A 6 -9.10 26.37 25.38
CA LYS A 6 -8.88 26.31 23.92
C LYS A 6 -7.81 25.26 23.59
N GLY A 7 -6.75 25.17 24.40
CA GLY A 7 -5.72 24.13 24.28
C GLY A 7 -6.27 22.72 24.51
N HIS A 8 -7.18 22.57 25.47
CA HIS A 8 -7.79 21.27 25.79
C HIS A 8 -8.76 20.76 24.70
N LYS A 9 -9.50 21.66 24.03
CA LYS A 9 -10.32 21.31 22.84
C LYS A 9 -9.45 20.98 21.62
N MET A 10 -8.36 21.72 21.40
CA MET A 10 -7.42 21.50 20.29
C MET A 10 -6.72 20.14 20.42
N SER A 11 -6.28 19.77 21.63
CA SER A 11 -5.62 18.47 21.88
C SER A 11 -6.57 17.28 21.71
N GLN A 12 -7.86 17.44 22.06
CA GLN A 12 -8.90 16.44 21.82
C GLN A 12 -9.17 16.25 20.32
N MET A 13 -9.21 17.33 19.53
CA MET A 13 -9.37 17.23 18.07
C MET A 13 -8.17 16.53 17.43
N LEU A 14 -6.94 16.93 17.79
CA LEU A 14 -5.71 16.30 17.27
C LEU A 14 -5.61 14.81 17.61
N LYS A 15 -6.03 14.39 18.80
CA LYS A 15 -6.10 12.97 19.18
C LYS A 15 -7.11 12.18 18.33
N LYS A 16 -8.23 12.80 17.93
CA LYS A 16 -9.19 12.17 17.01
C LYS A 16 -8.62 12.03 15.60
N PHE A 17 -7.90 13.04 15.10
CA PHE A 17 -7.21 12.96 13.82
C PHE A 17 -6.10 11.89 13.82
N GLY A 18 -5.32 11.78 14.90
CA GLY A 18 -4.29 10.74 15.02
C GLY A 18 -4.86 9.33 14.92
N LYS A 19 -5.98 9.05 15.61
CA LYS A 19 -6.66 7.76 15.53
C LYS A 19 -7.25 7.48 14.14
N LEU A 20 -7.82 8.50 13.51
CA LEU A 20 -8.36 8.37 12.15
C LEU A 20 -7.24 8.08 11.14
N ASN A 21 -6.12 8.78 11.23
CA ASN A 21 -4.96 8.54 10.37
C ASN A 21 -4.42 7.12 10.52
N GLN A 22 -4.36 6.61 11.76
CA GLN A 22 -3.91 5.25 12.01
C GLN A 22 -4.86 4.20 11.40
N ALA A 23 -6.17 4.41 11.50
CA ALA A 23 -7.16 3.54 10.88
C ALA A 23 -7.10 3.58 9.34
N LEU A 24 -6.94 4.78 8.77
CA LEU A 24 -6.76 4.96 7.32
C LEU A 24 -5.48 4.28 6.83
N TRP A 25 -4.38 4.39 7.59
CA TRP A 25 -3.13 3.73 7.27
C TRP A 25 -3.26 2.21 7.29
N MET A 26 -3.90 1.66 8.34
CA MET A 26 -4.17 0.22 8.43
C MET A 26 -5.02 -0.26 7.25
N PHE A 27 -6.06 0.49 6.86
CA PHE A 27 -6.87 0.17 5.70
C PHE A 27 -6.09 0.23 4.38
N ALA A 28 -5.23 1.24 4.22
CA ALA A 28 -4.34 1.36 3.07
C ALA A 28 -3.37 0.18 2.99
N GLU A 29 -2.84 -0.28 4.13
CA GLU A 29 -1.95 -1.43 4.22
C GLU A 29 -2.66 -2.72 3.78
N PHE A 30 -3.89 -2.95 4.24
CA PHE A 30 -4.72 -4.07 3.77
C PHE A 30 -5.05 -3.98 2.27
N GLY A 31 -5.36 -2.79 1.76
CA GLY A 31 -5.61 -2.56 0.34
C GLY A 31 -4.37 -2.84 -0.52
N LEU A 32 -3.19 -2.42 -0.05
CA LEU A 32 -1.92 -2.69 -0.72
C LEU A 32 -1.60 -4.18 -0.73
N LEU A 33 -1.83 -4.88 0.38
CA LEU A 33 -1.62 -6.32 0.50
C LEU A 33 -2.53 -7.10 -0.45
N LEU A 34 -3.79 -6.67 -0.59
CA LEU A 34 -4.74 -7.23 -1.55
C LEU A 34 -4.26 -7.05 -3.00
N VAL A 35 -3.83 -5.85 -3.36
CA VAL A 35 -3.29 -5.57 -4.70
C VAL A 35 -2.06 -6.44 -4.98
N LEU A 36 -1.20 -6.61 -3.99
CA LEU A 36 0.01 -7.43 -4.10
C LEU A 36 -0.33 -8.91 -4.32
N VAL A 37 -1.34 -9.44 -3.64
CA VAL A 37 -1.87 -10.79 -3.90
C VAL A 37 -2.41 -10.91 -5.33
N CYS A 38 -3.15 -9.91 -5.82
CA CYS A 38 -3.65 -9.91 -7.19
C CYS A 38 -2.52 -9.96 -8.22
N ILE A 39 -1.47 -9.17 -8.00
CA ILE A 39 -0.25 -9.18 -8.83
C ILE A 39 0.42 -10.56 -8.84
N LEU A 40 0.54 -11.20 -7.66
CA LEU A 40 1.14 -12.53 -7.55
C LEU A 40 0.32 -13.58 -8.31
N ILE A 41 -1.00 -13.56 -8.19
CA ILE A 41 -1.87 -14.46 -8.96
C ILE A 41 -1.70 -14.20 -10.45
N PHE A 42 -1.63 -12.93 -10.87
CA PHE A 42 -1.37 -12.57 -12.26
C PHE A 42 -0.03 -13.08 -12.78
N LEU A 43 1.02 -13.13 -11.97
CA LEU A 43 2.31 -13.68 -12.39
C LEU A 43 2.27 -15.19 -12.62
N VAL A 44 1.53 -15.92 -11.79
CA VAL A 44 1.47 -17.39 -11.86
C VAL A 44 0.54 -17.83 -12.99
N LEU A 45 -0.62 -17.19 -13.15
CA LEU A 45 -1.65 -17.59 -14.12
C LEU A 45 -1.67 -16.72 -15.39
N GLY A 46 -1.03 -15.55 -15.39
CA GLY A 46 -1.01 -14.63 -16.52
C GLY A 46 -2.42 -14.20 -16.93
N GLN A 47 -2.73 -14.38 -18.22
CA GLN A 47 -4.04 -14.05 -18.78
C GLN A 47 -5.18 -14.97 -18.27
N GLN A 48 -4.86 -16.09 -17.62
CA GLN A 48 -5.85 -17.02 -17.05
C GLN A 48 -6.27 -16.67 -15.61
N SER A 49 -5.84 -15.53 -15.08
CA SER A 49 -6.04 -15.12 -13.67
C SER A 49 -7.48 -14.73 -13.31
N GLY A 50 -8.39 -14.74 -14.28
CA GLY A 50 -9.77 -14.32 -14.12
C GLY A 50 -9.98 -12.80 -14.24
N ALA A 51 -11.23 -12.42 -14.52
CA ALA A 51 -11.60 -11.04 -14.87
C ALA A 51 -11.29 -10.02 -13.77
N PHE A 52 -11.44 -10.40 -12.50
CA PHE A 52 -11.15 -9.52 -11.37
C PHE A 52 -9.67 -9.14 -11.29
N ILE A 53 -8.78 -10.13 -11.35
CA ILE A 53 -7.33 -9.93 -11.28
C ILE A 53 -6.86 -9.11 -12.49
N MET A 54 -7.39 -9.43 -13.68
CA MET A 54 -7.09 -8.67 -14.89
C MET A 54 -7.49 -7.18 -14.75
N SER A 55 -8.68 -6.89 -14.25
CA SER A 55 -9.14 -5.51 -14.04
C SER A 55 -8.25 -4.74 -13.05
N VAL A 56 -7.77 -5.40 -11.99
CA VAL A 56 -6.81 -4.79 -11.05
C VAL A 56 -5.50 -4.46 -11.76
N MET A 57 -4.98 -5.37 -12.59
CA MET A 57 -3.76 -5.14 -13.37
C MET A 57 -3.91 -4.00 -14.40
N GLU A 58 -5.04 -3.92 -15.10
CA GLU A 58 -5.37 -2.82 -16.02
C GLU A 58 -5.39 -1.45 -15.34
N ASN A 59 -5.95 -1.37 -14.13
CA ASN A 59 -5.94 -0.14 -13.35
C ASN A 59 -4.51 0.25 -12.95
N ILE A 60 -3.69 -0.71 -12.52
CA ILE A 60 -2.28 -0.46 -12.20
C ILE A 60 -1.52 0.04 -13.42
N PHE A 61 -1.74 -0.57 -14.59
CA PHE A 61 -1.14 -0.15 -15.85
C PHE A 61 -1.51 1.26 -16.25
N THR A 62 -2.78 1.61 -16.06
CA THR A 62 -3.26 2.95 -16.36
C THR A 62 -2.59 3.98 -15.44
N VAL A 63 -2.43 3.67 -14.15
CA VAL A 63 -1.76 4.54 -13.17
C VAL A 63 -0.26 4.70 -13.46
N THR A 64 0.39 3.65 -13.95
CA THR A 64 1.83 3.64 -14.22
C THR A 64 2.22 4.03 -15.64
N GLY A 65 1.26 4.42 -16.47
CA GLY A 65 1.53 4.87 -17.84
C GLY A 65 1.91 3.74 -18.81
N LYS A 66 1.35 2.54 -18.61
CA LYS A 66 1.59 1.33 -19.42
C LYS A 66 3.03 0.83 -19.40
N VAL A 67 3.76 1.08 -18.32
CA VAL A 67 5.00 0.32 -18.06
C VAL A 67 4.61 -1.15 -17.91
N ASP A 68 5.27 -2.04 -18.67
CA ASP A 68 5.00 -3.48 -18.63
C ASP A 68 4.95 -4.01 -17.20
N ALA A 69 3.98 -4.88 -16.88
CA ALA A 69 3.72 -5.26 -15.49
C ALA A 69 4.90 -6.05 -14.99
N ALA A 70 5.48 -6.85 -15.87
CA ALA A 70 6.72 -7.55 -15.63
C ALA A 70 7.83 -6.61 -15.11
N ASN A 71 7.92 -5.37 -15.60
CA ASN A 71 8.94 -4.41 -15.16
C ASN A 71 8.61 -3.82 -13.78
N LEU A 72 7.36 -3.42 -13.53
CA LEU A 72 6.94 -2.88 -12.23
C LEU A 72 6.98 -3.92 -11.11
N ILE A 73 6.59 -5.14 -11.45
CA ILE A 73 6.66 -6.30 -10.58
C ILE A 73 8.12 -6.68 -10.35
N GLY A 74 8.95 -6.71 -11.39
CA GLY A 74 10.38 -6.96 -11.27
C GLY A 74 11.05 -5.95 -10.33
N ILE A 75 10.71 -4.66 -10.46
CA ILE A 75 11.19 -3.60 -9.56
C ILE A 75 10.67 -3.81 -8.13
N SER A 76 9.39 -4.15 -7.95
CA SER A 76 8.81 -4.38 -6.62
C SER A 76 9.41 -5.61 -5.92
N ILE A 77 9.65 -6.70 -6.67
CA ILE A 77 10.32 -7.90 -6.17
C ILE A 77 11.78 -7.59 -5.83
N LEU A 78 12.48 -6.81 -6.67
CA LEU A 78 13.84 -6.36 -6.38
C LEU A 78 13.89 -5.53 -5.09
N ILE A 79 12.97 -4.59 -4.91
CA ILE A 79 12.89 -3.77 -3.69
C ILE A 79 12.58 -4.64 -2.47
N ALA A 80 11.60 -5.53 -2.56
CA ALA A 80 11.23 -6.46 -1.50
C ALA A 80 12.38 -7.41 -1.13
N LEU A 81 13.13 -7.91 -2.13
CA LEU A 81 14.29 -8.76 -1.93
C LEU A 81 15.43 -7.99 -1.26
N ILE A 82 15.72 -6.76 -1.71
CA ILE A 82 16.73 -5.89 -1.08
C ILE A 82 16.35 -5.61 0.37
N TYR A 83 15.07 -5.32 0.64
CA TYR A 83 14.59 -5.05 1.98
C TYR A 83 14.68 -6.29 2.89
N ALA A 84 14.29 -7.46 2.37
CA ALA A 84 14.42 -8.73 3.07
C ALA A 84 15.88 -9.11 3.34
N LEU A 85 16.79 -8.88 2.38
CA LEU A 85 18.22 -9.07 2.56
C LEU A 85 18.77 -8.11 3.62
N LYS A 86 18.41 -6.82 3.59
CA LYS A 86 18.81 -5.85 4.62
C LYS A 86 18.29 -6.23 6.01
N ALA A 87 17.04 -6.64 6.11
CA ALA A 87 16.45 -7.09 7.37
C ALA A 87 17.10 -8.37 7.92
N ARG A 88 17.66 -9.22 7.04
CA ARG A 88 18.41 -10.42 7.43
C ARG A 88 19.89 -10.18 7.72
N LEU A 89 20.51 -9.13 7.15
CA LEU A 89 21.95 -8.91 7.22
C LEU A 89 22.42 -7.95 8.32
N GLU A 90 21.52 -7.33 9.10
CA GLU A 90 21.85 -6.42 10.22
C GLU A 90 23.00 -5.43 9.90
N TRP A 91 22.78 -4.53 8.94
CA TRP A 91 23.56 -3.28 8.78
C TRP A 91 22.62 -2.07 8.81
#